data_AF-A0A366MN13-F1
#
_entry.id   AF-A0A366MN13-F1
#
_cell.length_a   1.000
_cell.length_b   1.000
_cell.length_c   1.000
_cell.angle_alpha   90.00
_cell.angle_beta   90.00
_cell.angle_gamma   90.00
#
_symmetry.space_group_name_H-M   'P 1'
#
loop_
_entity.id
_entity.type
_entity.pdbx_description
1 polymer ?
#
loop_
_entity_poly.entity_id
_entity_poly.type
_entity_poly.pdbx_seq_one_letter_code
_entity_poly.pdbx_strand_id
1 'polypeptide(L)' 'MATRQQQAKKMTAKRVKSTKEKIYNCIRGLISFDYINSQGNWNISKIARDTGTSRTTVYKYLKEMK' A
#
# COMPACT_ATOMS: atom_id res chain seq x y z
N MET A 1 -1.92 11.42 29.89
CA MET A 1 -2.65 10.21 29.46
C MET A 1 -3.36 10.54 28.15
N ALA A 2 -3.08 9.84 27.04
CA ALA A 2 -3.73 10.17 25.77
C ALA A 2 -5.22 9.80 25.83
N THR A 3 -6.10 10.66 25.31
CA THR A 3 -7.53 10.34 25.26
C THR A 3 -7.78 9.19 24.29
N ARG A 4 -8.88 8.44 24.47
CA ARG A 4 -9.25 7.34 23.56
C ARG A 4 -9.29 7.78 22.09
N GLN A 5 -9.75 9.01 21.84
CA GLN A 5 -9.78 9.61 20.51
C GLN A 5 -8.37 9.83 19.95
N GLN A 6 -7.43 10.34 20.75
CA GLN A 6 -6.04 10.54 20.33
C GLN A 6 -5.35 9.21 20.03
N GLN A 7 -5.59 8.17 20.85
CA GLN A 7 -5.03 6.84 20.60
C GLN A 7 -5.59 6.23 19.31
N ALA A 8 -6.89 6.37 19.05
CA ALA A 8 -7.49 5.92 17.80
C ALA A 8 -6.86 6.61 16.58
N LYS A 9 -6.68 7.93 16.62
CA LYS A 9 -6.00 8.69 15.56
C LYS A 9 -4.57 8.21 15.32
N LYS A 10 -3.81 7.96 16.40
CA LYS A 10 -2.44 7.43 16.33
C LYS A 10 -2.39 6.05 15.69
N MET A 11 -3.30 5.15 16.07
CA MET A 11 -3.38 3.80 15.50
C MET A 11 -3.76 3.82 14.01
N THR A 12 -4.69 4.68 13.63
CA THR A 12 -5.06 4.88 12.21
C THR A 12 -3.88 5.41 11.41
N ALA A 13 -3.16 6.41 11.91
CA ALA A 13 -1.96 6.94 11.25
C ALA A 13 -0.87 5.87 11.07
N LYS A 14 -0.65 5.04 12.09
CA LYS A 14 0.29 3.91 12.03
C LYS A 14 -0.12 2.89 10.96
N ARG A 15 -1.41 2.55 10.88
CA ARG A 15 -1.94 1.63 9.87
C ARG A 15 -1.75 2.18 8.45
N VAL A 16 -2.08 3.45 8.24
CA VAL A 16 -1.90 4.16 6.96
C VAL A 16 -0.44 4.13 6.52
N LYS A 17 0.49 4.46 7.43
CA LYS A 17 1.94 4.44 7.14
C LYS A 17 2.42 3.04 6.75
N SER A 18 2.08 2.03 7.55
CA SER A 18 2.48 0.64 7.28
C SER A 18 1.93 0.12 5.95
N THR A 19 0.68 0.43 5.61
CA THR A 19 0.09 0.06 4.33
C THR A 19 0.81 0.72 3.16
N LYS A 20 1.14 2.01 3.28
CA LYS A 20 1.89 2.74 2.26
C LYS A 20 3.26 2.11 2.03
N GLU A 21 3.99 1.77 3.09
CA GLU A 21 5.30 1.12 3.02
C GLU A 21 5.25 -0.26 2.35
N LYS A 22 4.23 -1.07 2.67
CA LYS A 22 4.05 -2.38 2.03
C LYS A 22 3.88 -2.26 0.51
N ILE A 23 2.98 -1.37 0.08
CA ILE A 23 2.71 -1.15 -1.35
C ILE A 23 3.94 -0.55 -2.04
N TYR A 24 4.63 0.38 -1.37
CA TYR A 24 5.88 0.97 -1.86
C TYR A 24 6.96 -0.07 -2.10
N ASN A 25 7.14 -1.03 -1.19
CA ASN A 25 8.11 -2.10 -1.34
C ASN A 25 7.79 -3.04 -2.51
N CYS A 26 6.51 -3.32 -2.79
CA CYS A 26 6.11 -4.08 -3.97
C CYS A 26 6.42 -3.35 -5.28
N ILE A 27 6.34 -2.01 -5.29
CA ILE A 27 6.52 -1.19 -6.50
C ILE A 27 7.99 -0.85 -6.76
N ARG A 28 8.75 -0.48 -5.73
CA ARG A 28 10.14 0.00 -5.85
C ARG A 28 11.20 -1.01 -5.39
N GLY A 29 10.78 -2.12 -4.78
CA GLY A 29 11.71 -3.16 -4.34
C GLY A 29 12.32 -3.94 -5.50
N LEU A 30 13.30 -4.77 -5.15
CA LEU A 30 13.97 -5.71 -6.06
C LEU A 30 12.99 -6.69 -6.74
N ILE A 31 11.82 -6.91 -6.13
CA ILE A 31 10.77 -7.82 -6.60
C ILE A 31 9.72 -7.14 -7.49
N SER A 32 9.90 -5.86 -7.85
CA SER A 32 8.91 -5.08 -8.60
C SER A 32 8.54 -5.68 -9.95
N PHE A 33 9.49 -6.37 -10.60
CA PHE A 33 9.28 -7.08 -11.86
C PHE A 33 8.16 -8.13 -11.78
N ASP A 34 7.96 -8.76 -10.62
CA ASP A 34 6.95 -9.82 -10.44
C ASP A 34 5.51 -9.26 -10.36
N TYR A 35 5.41 -7.95 -10.16
CA TYR A 35 4.14 -7.22 -10.12
C TYR A 35 3.86 -6.44 -11.40
N ILE A 36 4.72 -6.53 -12.41
CA ILE A 36 4.52 -5.90 -13.72
C ILE A 36 3.98 -6.96 -14.68
N ASN A 37 2.92 -6.64 -15.43
CA ASN A 37 2.39 -7.53 -16.44
C ASN A 37 3.22 -7.48 -17.73
N SER A 38 2.95 -8.38 -18.68
CA SER A 38 3.66 -8.43 -19.97
C SER A 38 3.56 -7.15 -20.81
N GLN A 39 2.64 -6.24 -20.48
CA GLN A 39 2.45 -4.94 -21.14
C GLN A 39 3.16 -3.79 -20.43
N GLY A 40 3.86 -4.05 -19.32
CA GLY A 40 4.53 -3.00 -18.52
C GLY A 40 3.62 -2.29 -17.51
N ASN A 41 2.37 -2.72 -17.36
CA ASN A 41 1.43 -2.16 -16.39
C ASN A 41 1.49 -2.91 -15.04
N TRP A 42 1.24 -2.20 -13.94
CA TRP A 42 1.18 -2.80 -12.61
C TRP A 42 0.00 -3.78 -12.45
N ASN A 43 0.28 -4.98 -11.94
CA ASN A 43 -0.72 -5.98 -11.59
C ASN A 43 -1.30 -5.68 -10.20
N ILE A 44 -2.28 -4.80 -10.18
CA ILE A 44 -2.93 -4.30 -8.97
C ILE A 44 -3.64 -5.41 -8.19
N SER A 45 -4.17 -6.41 -8.88
CA SER A 45 -4.82 -7.55 -8.24
C SER A 45 -3.84 -8.41 -7.44
N LYS A 46 -2.63 -8.61 -7.96
CA LYS A 46 -1.56 -9.36 -7.28
C LYS A 46 -1.04 -8.58 -6.07
N ILE A 47 -0.71 -7.30 -6.26
CA ILE A 47 -0.27 -6.41 -5.17
C ILE A 47 -1.30 -6.35 -4.04
N ALA A 48 -2.59 -6.24 -4.37
CA ALA A 48 -3.67 -6.20 -3.38
C ALA A 48 -3.75 -7.48 -2.53
N ARG A 49 -3.61 -8.67 -3.16
CA ARG A 49 -3.60 -9.95 -2.43
C ARG A 49 -2.40 -10.06 -1.51
N ASP A 50 -1.20 -9.77 -2.04
CA ASP A 50 0.04 -9.98 -1.30
C ASP A 50 0.21 -8.98 -0.14
N THR A 51 -0.31 -7.76 -0.31
CA THR A 51 -0.32 -6.76 0.76
C THR A 51 -1.50 -6.89 1.73
N GLY A 52 -2.50 -7.71 1.41
CA GLY A 52 -3.73 -7.86 2.19
C GLY A 52 -4.61 -6.60 2.18
N THR A 53 -4.62 -5.85 1.08
CA THR A 53 -5.35 -4.58 0.95
C THR A 53 -6.38 -4.62 -0.17
N SER A 54 -7.28 -3.63 -0.21
CA SER A 54 -8.21 -3.50 -1.34
C SER A 54 -7.50 -2.95 -2.57
N ARG A 55 -7.95 -3.34 -3.77
CA ARG A 55 -7.46 -2.77 -5.04
C ARG A 55 -7.56 -1.24 -5.06
N THR A 56 -8.65 -0.69 -4.52
CA THR A 56 -8.86 0.76 -4.40
C THR A 56 -7.77 1.46 -3.59
N THR A 57 -7.29 0.82 -2.52
CA THR A 57 -6.19 1.34 -1.70
C THR A 57 -4.89 1.36 -2.49
N VAL A 58 -4.61 0.30 -3.26
CA VAL A 58 -3.45 0.21 -4.14
C VAL A 58 -3.49 1.30 -5.22
N TYR A 59 -4.65 1.50 -5.88
CA TYR A 59 -4.85 2.59 -6.84
C TYR A 59 -4.58 3.97 -6.24
N LYS A 60 -5.10 4.23 -5.03
CA LYS A 60 -4.90 5.50 -4.32
C LYS A 60 -3.40 5.79 -4.15
N TYR A 61 -2.66 4.84 -3.60
CA TYR A 61 -1.23 5.05 -3.32
C TYR A 61 -0.37 5.03 -4.58
N LEU A 62 -0.72 4.27 -5.62
CA LEU A 62 -0.07 4.35 -6.92
C LEU A 62 -0.22 5.74 -7.54
N LYS A 63 -1.41 6.35 -7.45
CA LYS A 63 -1.67 7.71 -7.95
C LYS A 63 -0.89 8.76 -7.15
N GLU A 64 -0.77 8.60 -5.83
CA GLU A 64 0.02 9.50 -4.98
C GLU A 64 1.54 9.41 -5.22
N MET A 65 2.03 8.34 -5.87
CA MET A 65 3.46 8.13 -6.16
C MET A 65 3.87 8.52 -7.58
N LYS A 66 2.90 8.82 -8.46
CA LYS A 66 3.12 9.23 -9.85
C LYS A 66 3.39 10.73 -9.91
#